data_AF-A0ABD0P887-F1
#
_entry.id   AF-A0ABD0P887-F1
#
_cell.length_a   1.000
_cell.length_b   1.000
_cell.length_c   1.000
_cell.angle_alpha   90.00
_cell.angle_beta   90.00
_cell.angle_gamma   90.00
#
_symmetry.space_group_name_H-M   'P 1'
#
loop_
_entity.id
_entity.type
_entity.pdbx_description
1 polymer ?
#
loop_
_entity_poly.entity_id
_entity_poly.type
_entity_poly.pdbx_seq_one_letter_code
_entity_poly.pdbx_strand_id
1 'polypeptide(L)' 'GHGGVRPIGAFIPQCDEEGQYRSQQCHGSTGHCWCVDNRGQERPGTRTPPGTPSKNCDEP' A
#
# COMPACT_ATOMS: atom_id res chain seq x y z
N GLY A 1 29.90 4.69 0.22
CA GLY A 1 28.72 4.92 1.07
C GLY A 1 27.60 4.06 0.55
N HIS A 2 27.07 3.14 1.35
CA HIS A 2 26.03 2.21 0.94
C HIS A 2 24.72 2.97 0.76
N GLY A 3 24.45 3.40 -0.47
CA GLY A 3 23.17 4.00 -0.85
C GLY A 3 22.06 2.99 -0.58
N GLY A 4 21.00 3.44 0.11
CA GLY A 4 19.90 2.61 0.61
C GLY A 4 19.30 1.73 -0.48
N VAL A 5 19.80 0.51 -0.60
CA VAL A 5 19.19 -0.55 -1.37
C VAL A 5 17.96 -0.97 -0.57
N ARG A 6 16.79 -0.48 -0.99
CA ARG A 6 15.53 -1.02 -0.50
C ARG A 6 15.60 -2.53 -0.73
N PRO A 7 15.39 -3.38 0.29
CA PRO A 7 15.44 -4.81 0.10
C PRO A 7 14.56 -5.16 -1.10
N ILE A 8 15.06 -5.95 -2.03
CA ILE A 8 14.26 -6.41 -3.16
C ILE A 8 13.06 -7.15 -2.56
N GLY A 9 11.87 -6.62 -2.80
CA GLY A 9 10.63 -7.11 -2.19
C GLY A 9 10.09 -6.31 -1.00
N ALA A 10 10.76 -5.23 -0.56
CA ALA A 10 10.23 -4.34 0.47
C ALA A 10 9.00 -3.57 -0.04
N PHE A 11 7.98 -3.46 0.83
CA PHE A 11 6.81 -2.64 0.57
C PHE A 11 7.21 -1.17 0.33
N ILE A 12 6.70 -0.58 -0.76
CA ILE A 12 6.81 0.85 -1.05
C ILE A 12 5.42 1.45 -0.82
N PRO A 13 5.24 2.38 0.12
CA PRO A 13 3.99 3.11 0.21
C PRO A 13 3.80 3.93 -1.07
N GLN A 14 2.59 3.85 -1.63
CA GLN A 14 2.15 4.77 -2.68
C GLN A 14 1.61 6.04 -2.03
N CYS A 15 2.01 7.17 -2.61
CA CYS A 15 1.52 8.49 -2.28
C CYS A 15 0.84 9.11 -3.50
N ASP A 16 -0.06 10.06 -3.27
CA ASP A 16 -0.66 10.88 -4.32
C ASP A 16 0.23 12.08 -4.71
N GLU A 17 -0.28 12.95 -5.58
CA GLU A 17 0.42 14.13 -6.09
C GLU A 17 0.68 15.20 -5.01
N GLU A 18 -0.10 15.19 -3.94
CA GLU A 18 0.06 16.05 -2.76
C GLU A 18 1.03 15.45 -1.73
N GLY A 19 1.53 14.23 -1.97
CA GLY A 19 2.41 13.50 -1.07
C GLY A 19 1.68 12.84 0.10
N GLN A 20 0.35 12.78 0.08
CA GLN A 20 -0.43 12.02 1.05
C GLN A 20 -0.44 10.54 0.69
N TYR A 21 -0.60 9.67 1.70
CA TYR A 21 -0.74 8.24 1.46
C TYR A 21 -2.00 7.95 0.65
N ARG A 22 -1.87 7.20 -0.44
CA ARG A 22 -3.06 6.73 -1.16
C ARG A 22 -3.85 5.81 -0.24
N SER A 23 -5.17 6.02 -0.18
CA SER A 23 -6.11 5.21 0.60
C SER A 23 -5.99 3.71 0.27
N GLN A 24 -5.57 3.37 -0.95
CA GLN A 24 -5.21 2.01 -1.35
C GLN A 24 -3.70 1.86 -1.50
N GLN A 25 -3.13 0.88 -0.81
CA GLN A 25 -1.72 0.50 -0.90
C GLN A 25 -1.57 -0.90 -1.47
N CYS A 26 -0.69 -1.07 -2.44
CA CYS A 26 -0.39 -2.35 -3.06
C CYS A 26 1.08 -2.70 -2.94
N HIS A 27 1.37 -3.88 -2.41
CA HIS A 27 2.71 -4.44 -2.33
C HIS A 27 3.07 -5.13 -3.64
N GLY A 28 3.75 -4.40 -4.54
CA GLY A 28 4.11 -4.92 -5.86
C GLY A 28 4.92 -6.23 -5.86
N SER A 29 5.62 -6.56 -4.78
CA SER A 29 6.38 -7.82 -4.69
C SER A 29 5.53 -9.05 -4.38
N THR A 30 4.42 -8.89 -3.65
CA THR A 30 3.54 -9.99 -3.26
C THR A 30 2.20 -9.93 -3.98
N GLY A 31 1.92 -8.81 -4.65
CA GLY A 31 0.65 -8.51 -5.30
C GLY A 31 -0.52 -8.31 -4.33
N HIS A 32 -0.26 -8.19 -3.02
CA HIS A 32 -1.32 -7.90 -2.05
C HIS A 32 -1.66 -6.41 -2.08
N CYS A 33 -2.93 -6.08 -1.91
CA CYS A 33 -3.38 -4.70 -1.72
C CYS A 33 -4.17 -4.59 -0.42
N TRP A 34 -4.20 -3.42 0.19
CA TRP A 34 -4.97 -3.13 1.40
C TRP A 34 -5.36 -1.66 1.45
N CYS A 35 -6.31 -1.33 2.30
CA CYS A 35 -6.65 0.06 2.57
C CYS A 35 -5.83 0.60 3.72
N VAL A 36 -5.44 1.87 3.64
CA VAL A 36 -4.75 2.58 4.72
C VAL A 36 -5.50 3.84 5.13
N ASP A 37 -5.24 4.31 6.34
CA ASP A 37 -5.65 5.64 6.79
C ASP A 37 -4.71 6.74 6.25
N ASN A 38 -5.01 8.00 6.59
CA ASN A 38 -4.18 9.16 6.23
C ASN A 38 -2.76 9.15 6.81
N ARG A 39 -2.47 8.23 7.75
CA ARG A 39 -1.13 8.00 8.32
C ARG A 39 -0.42 6.83 7.64
N GLY A 40 -1.06 6.19 6.65
CA GLY A 40 -0.52 5.02 5.96
C GLY A 40 -0.64 3.72 6.75
N GLN A 41 -1.46 3.66 7.81
CA GLN A 41 -1.67 2.42 8.56
C GLN A 41 -2.73 1.55 7.92
N GLU A 42 -2.44 0.25 7.79
CA GLU A 42 -3.38 -0.75 7.27
C GLU A 42 -4.65 -0.79 8.13
N ARG A 43 -5.81 -0.70 7.45
CA ARG A 43 -7.12 -0.95 8.04
C ARG A 43 -7.32 -2.48 8.18
N PRO A 44 -7.60 -3.00 9.38
CA PRO A 44 -7.74 -4.45 9.58
C PRO A 44 -8.86 -5.03 8.70
N GLY A 45 -8.60 -6.18 8.08
CA GLY A 45 -9.57 -6.88 7.21
C GLY A 45 -9.68 -6.33 5.79
N THR A 46 -8.90 -5.32 5.42
CA THR A 46 -8.91 -4.76 4.06
C THR A 46 -7.86 -5.37 3.14
N ARG A 47 -6.92 -6.17 3.68
CA ARG A 47 -5.86 -6.80 2.90
C ARG A 47 -6.40 -7.92 2.01
N THR A 48 -6.24 -7.74 0.70
CA THR A 48 -6.65 -8.66 -0.36
C THR A 48 -5.45 -9.32 -1.03
N PRO A 49 -5.53 -10.63 -1.36
CA PRO A 49 -4.49 -11.31 -2.13
C PRO A 49 -4.46 -10.86 -3.61
N PRO A 50 -3.37 -11.13 -4.33
CA PRO A 50 -3.29 -10.86 -5.77
C PRO A 50 -4.42 -11.54 -6.55
N GLY A 51 -4.98 -10.82 -7.52
CA GLY A 51 -6.11 -11.31 -8.34
C GLY A 51 -7.49 -11.06 -7.73
N THR A 52 -7.56 -10.46 -6.54
CA THR A 52 -8.83 -9.99 -5.96
C THR A 52 -9.11 -8.57 -6.45
N PRO A 53 -10.36 -8.23 -6.80
CA PRO A 53 -10.73 -6.83 -7.04
C PRO A 53 -10.42 -6.00 -5.79
N SER A 54 -9.78 -4.86 -6.01
CA SER A 54 -9.39 -3.98 -4.92
C SER A 54 -10.63 -3.40 -4.24
N LYS A 55 -10.58 -3.28 -2.91
CA LYS A 55 -11.69 -2.72 -2.15
C LYS A 55 -11.72 -1.20 -2.33
N ASN A 56 -12.92 -0.62 -2.38
CA ASN A 56 -13.08 0.84 -2.31
C ASN A 56 -12.59 1.30 -0.93
N CYS A 57 -11.45 1.96 -0.90
CA CYS A 57 -10.82 2.41 0.34
C CYS A 57 -11.29 3.82 0.76
N ASP A 58 -12.15 4.43 -0.04
CA ASP A 58 -12.77 5.74 0.18
C ASP A 58 -14.11 5.62 0.92
N GLU A 59 -14.60 4.40 1.16
CA GLU A 59 -15.81 4.14 1.94
C GLU A 59 -15.46 3.98 3.45
N PRO A 60 -16.17 4.68 4.36
CA PRO A 60 -15.90 4.66 5.80
C PRO A 60 -16.16 3.30 6.45
#